data_AF-A0A929NN98-F1
#
_entry.id   AF-A0A929NN98-F1
#
_cell.length_a   1.000
_cell.length_b   1.000
_cell.length_c   1.000
_cell.angle_alpha   90.00
_cell.angle_beta   90.00
_cell.angle_gamma   90.00
#
_symmetry.space_group_name_H-M   'P 1'
#
loop_
_entity.id
_entity.type
_entity.pdbx_description
1 polymer ?
#
loop_
_entity_poly.entity_id
_entity_poly.type
_entity_poly.pdbx_seq_one_letter_code
_entity_poly.pdbx_strand_id
1 'polypeptide(L)'
;MPDATPRFRRLLMLQGPVGPFFWLLARRLRRQGIAVHKVNFNAGDALFFPRPGARPYRGRPEGWPDYLANLIAELDIDAIALFGDCRSQHRQAIAIAGQRNIPVFAFEEGYLRPDHVTVELGGVNGWSQLMRQAMAPVTLDTGETVPVGNSFPALAAWSALHSVAKDAGCVVFPHFRHHRPNSVMEGLPHLRSGLRKL
;
A
#
# COMPACT_ATOMS: atom_id res chain seq x y z
N MET A 1 27.52 6.83 2.44
CA MET A 1 26.51 6.10 3.25
C MET A 1 26.66 4.64 2.91
N PRO A 2 27.05 3.74 3.83
CA PRO A 2 27.07 2.33 3.50
C PRO A 2 25.65 1.88 3.13
N ASP A 3 25.60 1.05 2.10
CA ASP A 3 24.45 0.40 1.46
C ASP A 3 23.62 -0.42 2.46
N ALA A 4 22.88 0.26 3.33
CA ALA A 4 22.09 -0.35 4.41
C ALA A 4 20.62 -0.54 4.00
N THR A 5 20.35 -0.78 2.72
CA THR A 5 19.01 -1.22 2.32
C THR A 5 18.84 -2.65 2.85
N PRO A 6 17.89 -2.92 3.76
CA PRO A 6 17.72 -4.26 4.30
C PRO A 6 17.48 -5.24 3.16
N ARG A 7 18.30 -6.28 3.07
CA ARG A 7 18.13 -7.35 2.07
C ARG A 7 17.02 -8.27 2.53
N PHE A 8 16.02 -8.45 1.69
CA PHE A 8 14.88 -9.34 1.93
C PHE A 8 14.66 -10.24 0.71
N ARG A 9 14.09 -11.42 0.95
CA ARG A 9 13.79 -12.42 -0.08
C ARG A 9 12.29 -12.68 -0.21
N ARG A 10 11.49 -12.36 0.81
CA ARG A 10 10.09 -12.75 0.97
C ARG A 10 9.27 -11.56 1.49
N LEU A 11 8.74 -10.80 0.53
CA LEU A 11 7.97 -9.59 0.79
C LEU A 11 6.47 -9.88 0.91
N LEU A 12 5.84 -9.41 1.98
CA LEU A 12 4.39 -9.36 2.11
C LEU A 12 3.87 -7.95 1.84
N MET A 13 3.09 -7.79 0.78
CA MET A 13 2.35 -6.57 0.50
C MET A 13 0.98 -6.58 1.20
N LEU A 14 0.64 -5.49 1.87
CA LEU A 14 -0.70 -5.21 2.39
C LEU A 14 -1.46 -4.32 1.41
N GLN A 15 -2.43 -3.51 1.88
CA GLN A 15 -3.20 -2.67 0.99
C GLN A 15 -2.29 -1.61 0.35
N GLY A 16 -2.34 -1.54 -0.99
CA GLY A 16 -1.58 -0.60 -1.81
C GLY A 16 -2.43 0.62 -2.22
N PRO A 17 -1.87 1.52 -3.04
CA PRO A 17 -2.65 2.58 -3.66
C PRO A 17 -3.66 1.99 -4.65
N VAL A 18 -4.71 2.77 -4.95
CA VAL A 18 -5.69 2.38 -5.98
C VAL A 18 -5.01 2.32 -7.34
N GLY A 19 -5.20 1.21 -8.05
CA GLY A 19 -4.60 0.98 -9.36
C GLY A 19 -3.51 -0.10 -9.37
N PRO A 20 -2.85 -0.31 -10.52
CA PRO A 20 -1.98 -1.46 -10.76
C PRO A 20 -0.59 -1.33 -10.15
N PHE A 21 -0.26 -0.24 -9.44
CA PHE A 21 1.11 0.07 -9.00
C PHE A 21 1.77 -1.07 -8.21
N PHE A 22 1.13 -1.57 -7.14
CA PHE A 22 1.69 -2.68 -6.34
C PHE A 22 1.81 -3.98 -7.14
N TRP A 23 0.91 -4.23 -8.09
CA TRP A 23 1.01 -5.41 -8.95
C TRP A 23 2.20 -5.29 -9.92
N LEU A 24 2.42 -4.12 -10.52
CA LEU A 24 3.58 -3.84 -11.37
C LEU A 24 4.89 -3.93 -10.57
N LEU A 25 4.91 -3.38 -9.36
CA LEU A 25 6.04 -3.46 -8.44
C LEU A 25 6.34 -4.92 -8.09
N ALA A 26 5.33 -5.70 -7.70
CA ALA A 26 5.47 -7.12 -7.38
C ALA A 26 6.04 -7.91 -8.57
N ARG A 27 5.59 -7.63 -9.81
CA ARG A 27 6.15 -8.27 -11.01
C ARG A 27 7.63 -7.95 -11.20
N ARG A 28 8.03 -6.71 -10.96
CA ARG A 28 9.44 -6.30 -11.08
C ARG A 28 10.31 -6.97 -10.02
N LEU A 29 9.86 -6.99 -8.76
CA LEU A 29 10.58 -7.64 -7.66
C LEU A 29 10.70 -9.15 -7.86
N ARG A 30 9.65 -9.81 -8.35
CA ARG A 30 9.68 -11.26 -8.69
C ARG A 30 10.74 -11.58 -9.75
N ARG A 31 10.91 -10.72 -10.76
CA ARG A 31 12.00 -10.90 -11.76
C ARG A 31 13.39 -10.75 -11.16
N GLN A 32 13.51 -10.09 -10.02
CA GLN A 32 14.76 -9.96 -9.26
C GLN A 32 14.96 -11.10 -8.23
N GLY A 33 14.10 -12.14 -8.26
CA GLY A 33 14.22 -13.30 -7.37
C GLY A 33 13.55 -13.12 -6.00
N ILE A 34 12.81 -12.04 -5.78
CA ILE A 34 12.07 -11.81 -4.53
C ILE A 34 10.70 -12.52 -4.61
N ALA A 35 10.41 -13.37 -3.62
CA ALA A 35 9.08 -13.93 -3.43
C ALA A 35 8.15 -12.82 -2.92
N VAL A 36 7.12 -12.48 -3.69
CA VAL A 36 6.15 -11.44 -3.31
C VAL A 36 4.78 -12.08 -3.06
N HIS A 37 4.28 -11.89 -1.85
CA HIS A 37 2.96 -12.28 -1.39
C HIS A 37 2.10 -11.03 -1.16
N LYS A 38 0.78 -11.17 -1.25
CA LYS A 38 -0.17 -10.07 -1.05
C LYS A 38 -1.35 -10.51 -0.20
N VAL A 39 -1.79 -9.67 0.73
CA VAL A 39 -3.12 -9.81 1.36
C VAL A 39 -4.10 -8.83 0.72
N ASN A 40 -5.23 -9.34 0.23
CA ASN A 40 -6.33 -8.52 -0.29
C ASN A 40 -7.44 -8.46 0.75
N PHE A 41 -7.86 -7.25 1.14
CA PHE A 41 -8.88 -7.05 2.17
C PHE A 41 -10.28 -6.87 1.59
N ASN A 42 -10.38 -6.58 0.30
CA ASN A 42 -11.64 -6.43 -0.43
C ASN A 42 -11.47 -6.83 -1.91
N ALA A 43 -12.59 -6.86 -2.63
CA ALA A 43 -12.61 -7.23 -4.04
C ALA A 43 -11.97 -6.18 -4.98
N GLY A 44 -11.97 -4.89 -4.61
CA GLY A 44 -11.22 -3.87 -5.33
C GLY A 44 -9.71 -4.09 -5.25
N ASP A 45 -9.19 -4.47 -4.08
CA ASP A 45 -7.79 -4.89 -3.94
C ASP A 45 -7.49 -6.11 -4.83
N ALA A 46 -8.42 -7.07 -4.90
CA ALA A 46 -8.28 -8.27 -5.71
C ALA A 46 -8.34 -7.99 -7.22
N LEU A 47 -9.08 -6.96 -7.64
CA LEU A 47 -9.12 -6.51 -9.04
C LEU A 47 -7.73 -6.04 -9.50
N PHE A 48 -7.06 -5.21 -8.69
CA PHE A 48 -5.75 -4.65 -9.05
C PHE A 48 -4.58 -5.55 -8.69
N PHE A 49 -4.78 -6.53 -7.81
CA PHE A 49 -3.78 -7.54 -7.49
C PHE A 49 -4.41 -8.95 -7.51
N PRO A 50 -4.60 -9.51 -8.72
CA PRO A 50 -5.19 -10.84 -8.88
C PRO A 50 -4.21 -11.95 -8.49
N ARG A 51 -4.74 -13.18 -8.38
CA ARG A 51 -3.94 -14.40 -8.20
C ARG A 51 -3.15 -14.75 -9.48
N PRO A 52 -2.05 -15.53 -9.38
CA PRO A 52 -1.46 -16.14 -8.17
C PRO A 52 -0.61 -15.17 -7.32
N GLY A 53 -0.41 -15.52 -6.05
CA GLY A 53 0.41 -14.75 -5.10
C GLY A 53 -0.34 -13.73 -4.24
N ALA A 54 -1.68 -13.76 -4.26
CA ALA A 54 -2.53 -12.99 -3.36
C ALA A 54 -3.48 -13.89 -2.57
N ARG A 55 -3.60 -13.62 -1.26
CA ARG A 55 -4.50 -14.30 -0.33
C ARG A 55 -5.60 -13.31 0.11
N PRO A 56 -6.88 -13.62 -0.10
CA PRO A 56 -7.96 -12.81 0.42
C PRO A 56 -8.05 -13.01 1.92
N TYR A 57 -8.03 -11.92 2.69
CA TYR A 57 -8.41 -11.95 4.09
C TYR A 57 -9.90 -11.65 4.21
N ARG A 58 -10.67 -12.66 4.63
CA ARG A 58 -12.13 -12.58 4.79
C ARG A 58 -12.59 -12.69 6.24
N GLY A 59 -11.64 -12.80 7.17
CA GLY A 59 -11.90 -12.88 8.60
C GLY A 59 -12.38 -11.55 9.17
N ARG A 60 -12.80 -11.59 10.43
CA ARG A 60 -13.18 -10.38 11.17
C ARG A 60 -11.95 -9.58 11.57
N PRO A 61 -12.03 -8.25 11.71
CA PRO A 61 -10.88 -7.42 12.11
C PRO A 61 -10.14 -7.91 13.35
N GLU A 62 -10.85 -8.53 14.30
CA GLU A 62 -10.28 -9.05 15.55
C GLU A 62 -9.36 -10.26 15.32
N GLY A 63 -9.61 -11.05 14.27
CA GLY A 63 -8.76 -12.20 13.91
C GLY A 63 -7.62 -11.83 12.97
N TRP A 64 -7.44 -10.56 12.62
CA TRP A 64 -6.38 -10.14 11.70
C TRP A 64 -4.97 -10.34 12.30
N PRO A 65 -4.70 -9.98 13.57
CA PRO A 65 -3.40 -10.19 14.18
C PRO A 65 -2.91 -11.64 14.11
N ASP A 66 -3.76 -12.59 14.52
CA ASP A 66 -3.41 -14.02 14.53
C ASP A 66 -3.21 -14.56 13.11
N TYR A 67 -4.09 -14.17 12.17
CA TYR A 67 -3.93 -14.54 10.78
C TYR A 67 -2.61 -14.02 10.20
N LEU A 68 -2.26 -12.75 10.45
CA LEU A 68 -1.02 -12.17 9.96
C LEU A 68 0.20 -12.84 10.61
N ALA A 69 0.15 -13.09 11.92
CA ALA A 69 1.21 -13.77 12.66
C ALA A 69 1.49 -15.17 12.08
N ASN A 70 0.43 -15.93 11.79
CA ASN A 70 0.52 -17.24 11.16
C ASN A 70 1.03 -17.14 9.73
N LEU A 71 0.55 -16.17 8.94
CA LEU A 71 0.96 -15.99 7.55
C LEU A 71 2.45 -15.63 7.43
N ILE A 72 2.95 -14.78 8.32
CA ILE A 72 4.37 -14.42 8.39
C ILE A 72 5.21 -15.67 8.64
N ALA A 73 4.79 -16.54 9.56
CA ALA A 73 5.49 -17.78 9.87
C ALA A 73 5.38 -18.82 8.73
N GLU A 74 4.19 -18.99 8.15
CA GLU A 74 3.94 -19.94 7.07
C GLU A 74 4.79 -19.65 5.82
N LEU A 75 4.98 -18.36 5.51
CA LEU A 75 5.64 -17.92 4.28
C LEU A 75 7.08 -17.44 4.49
N ASP A 76 7.60 -17.50 5.71
CA ASP A 76 8.90 -16.96 6.12
C ASP A 76 9.07 -15.48 5.70
N ILE A 77 8.07 -14.64 5.96
CA ILE A 77 8.09 -13.24 5.55
C ILE A 77 9.19 -12.48 6.29
N ASP A 78 10.09 -11.85 5.53
CA ASP A 78 11.24 -11.09 6.03
C ASP A 78 11.17 -9.59 5.67
N ALA A 79 10.09 -9.15 5.03
CA ALA A 79 9.76 -7.75 4.83
C ALA A 79 8.24 -7.54 4.63
N ILE A 80 7.71 -6.40 5.06
CA ILE A 80 6.33 -5.99 4.80
C ILE A 80 6.32 -4.68 4.00
N ALA A 81 5.46 -4.57 3.00
CA ALA A 81 5.19 -3.33 2.28
C ALA A 81 3.72 -2.93 2.41
N LEU A 82 3.46 -1.65 2.68
CA LEU A 82 2.12 -1.10 2.84
C LEU A 82 2.05 0.32 2.31
N PHE A 83 0.86 0.77 1.89
CA PHE A 83 0.66 2.15 1.43
C PHE A 83 -0.15 2.93 2.47
N GLY A 84 0.44 3.94 3.10
CA GLY A 84 -0.08 4.67 4.25
C GLY A 84 -0.08 3.81 5.52
N ASP A 85 0.31 4.37 6.66
CA ASP A 85 0.57 3.64 7.92
C ASP A 85 -0.57 3.72 8.95
N CYS A 86 -1.52 4.64 8.77
CA CYS A 86 -2.56 4.91 9.77
C CYS A 86 -3.78 3.96 9.76
N ARG A 87 -3.91 3.05 8.77
CA ARG A 87 -5.07 2.13 8.71
C ARG A 87 -4.98 1.08 9.83
N SER A 88 -6.11 0.67 10.40
CA SER A 88 -6.13 -0.28 11.53
C SER A 88 -5.34 -1.56 11.24
N GLN A 89 -5.54 -2.17 10.07
CA GLN A 89 -4.83 -3.39 9.67
C GLN A 89 -3.32 -3.15 9.53
N HIS A 90 -2.92 -1.96 9.06
CA HIS A 90 -1.52 -1.56 8.87
C HIS A 90 -0.85 -1.27 10.22
N ARG A 91 -1.51 -0.57 11.13
CA ARG A 91 -1.00 -0.33 12.50
C ARG A 91 -0.74 -1.63 13.24
N GLN A 92 -1.67 -2.59 13.15
CA GLN A 92 -1.50 -3.91 13.75
C GLN A 92 -0.33 -4.68 13.09
N ALA A 93 -0.20 -4.59 11.76
CA ALA A 93 0.91 -5.20 11.05
C ALA A 93 2.28 -4.60 11.41
N ILE A 94 2.35 -3.28 11.56
CA ILE A 94 3.57 -2.58 12.01
C ILE A 94 3.96 -3.03 13.41
N ALA A 95 3.00 -3.14 14.34
CA ALA A 95 3.27 -3.61 15.70
C ALA A 95 3.80 -5.06 15.72
N ILE A 96 3.17 -5.97 14.96
CA ILE A 96 3.60 -7.37 14.85
C ILE A 96 4.99 -7.48 14.18
N ALA A 97 5.23 -6.68 13.13
CA ALA A 97 6.52 -6.63 12.46
C ALA A 97 7.63 -6.14 13.40
N GLY A 98 7.35 -5.10 14.20
CA GLY A 98 8.29 -4.58 15.20
C GLY A 98 8.68 -5.61 16.25
N GLN A 99 7.73 -6.40 16.76
CA GLN A 99 8.01 -7.49 17.71
C GLN A 99 8.91 -8.60 17.12
N ARG A 100 8.96 -8.72 15.78
CA ARG A 100 9.70 -9.75 15.05
C ARG A 100 10.93 -9.22 14.32
N ASN A 101 11.28 -7.94 14.52
CA ASN A 101 12.34 -7.25 13.78
C ASN A 101 12.19 -7.35 12.24
N ILE A 102 10.96 -7.38 11.75
CA ILE A 102 10.68 -7.40 10.31
C ILE A 102 10.63 -5.96 9.78
N PRO A 103 11.43 -5.59 8.77
CA PRO A 103 11.39 -4.27 8.17
C PRO A 103 10.02 -4.00 7.50
N VAL A 104 9.50 -2.79 7.72
CA VAL A 104 8.27 -2.31 7.07
C VAL A 104 8.61 -1.19 6.11
N PHE A 105 8.25 -1.35 4.84
CA PHE A 105 8.32 -0.33 3.80
C PHE A 105 6.96 0.36 3.70
N ALA A 106 6.87 1.58 4.22
CA ALA A 106 5.67 2.39 4.18
C ALA A 106 5.74 3.35 2.98
N PHE A 107 4.81 3.19 2.04
CA PHE A 107 4.66 4.02 0.85
C PHE A 107 3.64 5.13 1.07
N GLU A 108 3.79 6.27 0.40
CA GLU A 108 2.90 7.44 0.55
C GLU A 108 2.75 8.22 -0.79
N GLU A 109 1.66 8.99 -0.94
CA GLU A 109 1.43 9.90 -2.08
C GLU A 109 2.37 11.11 -1.97
N GLY A 110 3.59 10.94 -2.47
CA GLY A 110 4.74 11.85 -2.36
C GLY A 110 4.44 13.29 -1.94
N TYR A 111 4.41 13.54 -0.63
CA TYR A 111 4.32 14.90 -0.07
C TYR A 111 5.48 15.82 -0.50
N LEU A 112 6.65 15.24 -0.74
CA LEU A 112 7.91 15.98 -0.98
C LEU A 112 8.13 16.37 -2.44
N ARG A 113 7.55 15.63 -3.39
CA ARG A 113 7.71 15.87 -4.83
C ARG A 113 6.48 15.43 -5.62
N PRO A 114 5.88 16.32 -6.43
CA PRO A 114 4.89 15.94 -7.42
C PRO A 114 5.40 14.80 -8.31
N ASP A 115 4.49 13.97 -8.81
CA ASP A 115 4.76 12.82 -9.70
C ASP A 115 5.59 11.68 -9.10
N HIS A 116 5.84 11.69 -7.79
CA HIS A 116 6.60 10.64 -7.10
C HIS A 116 5.77 9.92 -6.04
N VAL A 117 6.13 8.66 -5.80
CA VAL A 117 5.69 7.90 -4.62
C VAL A 117 6.89 7.80 -3.70
N THR A 118 6.72 8.21 -2.44
CA THR A 118 7.77 8.09 -1.42
C THR A 118 7.68 6.71 -0.75
N VAL A 119 8.83 6.21 -0.28
CA VAL A 119 8.91 5.00 0.53
C VAL A 119 9.89 5.23 1.67
N GLU A 120 9.49 4.86 2.87
CA GLU A 120 10.33 4.96 4.07
C GLU A 120 10.34 3.63 4.84
N LEU A 121 11.43 3.39 5.57
CA LEU A 121 11.55 2.24 6.47
C LEU A 121 10.92 2.58 7.84
N GLY A 122 10.01 1.73 8.30
CA GLY A 122 9.29 1.84 9.57
C GLY A 122 7.92 2.51 9.42
N GLY A 123 7.89 3.77 9.01
CA GLY A 123 6.66 4.57 8.92
C GLY A 123 6.87 5.86 8.12
N VAL A 124 5.77 6.52 7.74
CA VAL A 124 5.76 7.76 6.95
C VAL A 124 5.11 8.90 7.75
N ASN A 125 5.17 10.14 7.25
CA ASN A 125 4.55 11.31 7.91
C ASN A 125 5.00 11.46 9.37
N GLY A 126 4.07 11.61 10.32
CA GLY A 126 4.36 11.71 11.76
C GLY A 126 5.10 10.49 12.35
N TRP A 127 5.12 9.35 11.65
CA TRP A 127 5.86 8.16 12.03
C TRP A 127 7.21 8.03 11.31
N SER A 128 7.57 8.97 10.43
CA SER A 128 8.87 9.04 9.76
C SER A 128 10.01 9.12 10.78
N GLN A 129 11.05 8.32 10.57
CA GLN A 129 12.29 8.43 11.34
C GLN A 129 13.10 9.67 10.95
N LEU A 130 12.91 10.19 9.73
CA LEU A 130 13.59 11.38 9.23
C LEU A 130 13.15 12.63 10.00
N MET A 131 11.87 12.73 10.38
CA MET A 131 11.38 13.83 11.21
C MET A 131 11.95 13.83 12.64
N ARG A 132 12.49 12.68 13.11
CA ARG A 132 13.06 12.53 14.45
C ARG A 132 14.58 12.71 14.49
N GLN A 133 15.23 12.86 13.33
CA GLN A 133 16.68 13.02 13.23
C GLN A 133 16.97 14.38 12.57
N ALA A 134 17.82 15.18 13.21
CA ALA A 134 18.38 16.35 12.55
C ALA A 134 19.26 15.87 11.40
N MET A 135 18.75 15.90 10.18
CA MET A 135 19.54 15.57 9.00
C MET A 135 20.36 16.78 8.59
N ALA A 136 21.67 16.58 8.42
CA ALA A 136 22.49 17.52 7.68
C ALA A 136 21.92 17.67 6.26
N PRO A 137 21.99 18.85 5.63
CA PRO A 137 21.60 19.01 4.24
C PRO A 137 22.40 18.04 3.38
N VAL A 138 21.72 17.12 2.69
CA VAL A 138 22.36 16.20 1.74
C VAL A 138 21.95 16.65 0.34
N THR A 139 22.94 16.97 -0.49
CA THR A 139 22.73 17.11 -1.93
C THR A 139 22.72 15.71 -2.52
N LEU A 140 21.54 15.25 -2.91
CA LEU A 140 21.38 14.01 -3.67
C LEU A 140 21.33 14.36 -5.15
N ASP A 141 22.11 13.67 -5.97
CA ASP A 141 21.89 13.66 -7.42
C ASP A 141 20.61 12.86 -7.67
N THR A 142 19.49 13.57 -7.85
CA THR A 142 18.18 12.96 -8.02
C THR A 142 17.86 12.62 -9.47
N GLY A 143 18.79 12.85 -10.40
CA GLY A 143 18.53 12.73 -11.84
C GLY A 143 17.46 13.70 -12.36
N GLU A 144 17.13 13.57 -13.63
CA GLU A 144 16.10 14.35 -14.30
C GLU A 144 14.71 13.78 -14.00
N THR A 145 13.79 14.63 -13.53
CA THR A 145 12.41 14.21 -13.25
C THR A 145 11.62 14.11 -14.55
N VAL A 146 11.08 12.93 -14.85
CA VAL A 146 10.14 12.75 -15.96
C VAL A 146 8.73 13.07 -15.46
N PRO A 147 8.05 14.11 -15.98
CA PRO A 147 6.70 14.43 -15.55
C PRO A 147 5.74 13.31 -15.96
N VAL A 148 4.89 12.89 -15.03
CA VAL A 148 3.87 11.85 -15.30
C VAL A 148 2.74 12.42 -16.18
N GLY A 149 2.57 13.75 -16.17
CA GLY A 149 1.51 14.44 -16.91
C GLY A 149 0.13 14.23 -16.28
N ASN A 150 -0.92 14.39 -17.08
CA ASN A 150 -2.30 14.30 -16.57
C ASN A 150 -2.72 12.84 -16.30
N SER A 151 -2.45 12.36 -15.09
CA SER A 151 -2.85 11.02 -14.61
C SER A 151 -4.27 10.96 -14.06
N PHE A 152 -4.97 12.11 -13.95
CA PHE A 152 -6.29 12.19 -13.33
C PHE A 152 -7.34 11.28 -13.98
N PRO A 153 -7.48 11.19 -15.33
CA PRO A 153 -8.46 10.31 -15.94
C PRO A 153 -8.23 8.83 -15.61
N ALA A 154 -6.97 8.40 -15.59
CA ALA A 154 -6.60 7.03 -15.24
C ALA A 154 -6.90 6.74 -13.75
N LEU A 155 -6.52 7.64 -12.85
CA LEU A 155 -6.80 7.53 -11.41
C LEU A 155 -8.30 7.49 -11.13
N ALA A 156 -9.09 8.33 -11.82
CA ALA A 156 -10.54 8.36 -11.71
C ALA A 156 -11.16 7.03 -12.18
N ALA A 157 -10.73 6.51 -13.33
CA ALA A 157 -11.18 5.22 -13.84
C ALA A 157 -10.83 4.08 -12.89
N TRP A 158 -9.59 4.02 -12.37
CA TRP A 158 -9.19 3.00 -11.40
C TRP A 158 -9.97 3.10 -10.09
N SER A 159 -10.26 4.31 -9.62
CA SER A 159 -11.07 4.53 -8.42
C SER A 159 -12.52 4.09 -8.60
N ALA A 160 -13.11 4.36 -9.76
CA ALA A 160 -14.44 3.89 -10.11
C ALA A 160 -14.50 2.36 -10.17
N LEU A 161 -13.55 1.73 -10.88
CA LEU A 161 -13.45 0.27 -10.98
C LEU A 161 -13.22 -0.39 -9.61
N HIS A 162 -12.35 0.19 -8.78
CA HIS A 162 -12.11 -0.28 -7.40
C HIS A 162 -13.41 -0.27 -6.60
N SER A 163 -14.14 0.84 -6.65
CA SER A 163 -15.36 1.04 -5.88
C SER A 163 -16.45 0.04 -6.28
N VAL A 164 -16.69 -0.10 -7.58
CA VAL A 164 -17.66 -1.07 -8.13
C VAL A 164 -17.29 -2.50 -7.72
N ALA A 165 -16.02 -2.89 -7.88
CA ALA A 165 -15.58 -4.24 -7.52
C ALA A 165 -15.72 -4.51 -6.01
N LYS A 166 -15.34 -3.55 -5.17
CA LYS A 166 -15.49 -3.63 -3.72
C LYS A 166 -16.97 -3.80 -3.32
N ASP A 167 -17.87 -3.02 -3.89
CA ASP A 167 -19.30 -3.08 -3.56
C ASP A 167 -19.95 -4.38 -4.08
N ALA A 168 -19.64 -4.80 -5.31
CA ALA A 168 -20.12 -6.08 -5.86
C ALA A 168 -19.55 -7.30 -5.13
N GLY A 169 -18.33 -7.19 -4.59
CA GLY A 169 -17.65 -8.26 -3.86
C GLY A 169 -17.96 -8.31 -2.37
N CYS A 170 -18.96 -7.56 -1.87
CA CYS A 170 -19.27 -7.49 -0.44
C CYS A 170 -19.64 -8.86 0.17
N VAL A 171 -20.29 -9.73 -0.60
CA VAL A 171 -20.60 -11.12 -0.18
C VAL A 171 -19.34 -11.96 -0.03
N VAL A 172 -18.33 -11.70 -0.87
CA VAL A 172 -17.05 -12.43 -0.87
C VAL A 172 -16.11 -11.92 0.24
N PHE A 173 -16.29 -10.67 0.68
CA PHE A 173 -15.53 -10.03 1.76
C PHE A 173 -16.50 -9.44 2.82
N PRO A 174 -17.24 -10.30 3.54
CA PRO A 174 -18.40 -9.88 4.35
C PRO A 174 -18.03 -9.03 5.58
N HIS A 175 -16.76 -9.03 5.97
CA HIS A 175 -16.29 -8.33 7.17
C HIS A 175 -15.41 -7.12 6.85
N PHE A 176 -15.25 -6.76 5.58
CA PHE A 176 -14.48 -5.58 5.21
C PHE A 176 -15.22 -4.30 5.61
N ARG A 177 -14.55 -3.44 6.39
CA ARG A 177 -15.01 -2.10 6.71
C ARG A 177 -14.03 -1.08 6.15
N HIS A 178 -14.56 -0.11 5.40
CA HIS A 178 -13.75 0.97 4.86
C HIS A 178 -13.38 1.97 5.98
N HIS A 179 -12.14 2.46 5.95
CA HIS A 179 -11.61 3.37 6.97
C HIS A 179 -12.14 4.81 6.81
N ARG A 180 -12.77 5.15 5.68
CA ARG A 180 -13.56 6.37 5.49
C ARG A 180 -15.06 6.02 5.44
N PRO A 181 -15.95 6.85 6.01
CA PRO A 181 -17.39 6.64 5.91
C PRO A 181 -17.83 6.76 4.46
N ASN A 182 -18.16 5.63 3.82
CA ASN A 182 -18.63 5.62 2.43
C ASN A 182 -20.07 6.12 2.37
N SER A 183 -20.28 7.43 2.22
CA SER A 183 -21.54 7.93 1.68
C SER A 183 -21.40 8.02 0.17
N VAL A 184 -22.38 7.49 -0.59
CA VAL A 184 -22.50 7.74 -2.04
C VAL A 184 -22.47 9.25 -2.35
N MET A 185 -22.82 10.09 -1.37
CA MET A 185 -22.75 11.54 -1.47
C MET A 185 -21.32 12.12 -1.49
N GLU A 186 -20.27 11.37 -1.11
CA GLU A 186 -18.88 11.81 -1.27
C GLU A 186 -18.40 11.76 -2.74
N GLY A 187 -19.07 11.01 -3.61
CA GLY A 187 -18.79 11.01 -5.05
C GLY A 187 -19.17 12.33 -5.74
N LEU A 188 -20.13 13.08 -5.19
CA LEU A 188 -20.60 14.36 -5.74
C LEU A 188 -19.50 15.45 -5.75
N PRO A 189 -18.74 15.67 -4.67
CA PRO A 189 -17.56 16.53 -4.68
C PRO A 189 -16.53 16.15 -5.74
N HIS A 190 -16.29 14.85 -5.96
CA HIS A 190 -15.33 14.36 -6.96
C HIS A 190 -15.84 14.57 -8.39
N LEU A 191 -17.13 14.33 -8.65
CA LEU A 191 -17.80 14.68 -9.90
C LEU A 191 -17.76 16.19 -10.17
N ARG A 192 -18.07 17.01 -9.16
CA ARG A 192 -17.97 18.49 -9.23
C ARG A 192 -16.55 19.00 -9.41
N SER A 193 -15.55 18.29 -8.87
CA SER A 193 -14.14 18.62 -9.09
C SER A 193 -13.67 18.19 -10.48
N GLY A 194 -14.18 17.08 -11.01
CA GLY A 194 -13.89 16.63 -12.38
C GLY A 194 -14.47 17.59 -13.42
N LEU A 195 -15.71 18.04 -13.22
CA LEU A 195 -16.36 19.06 -14.05
C LEU A 195 -15.67 20.44 -14.02
N ARG A 196 -14.85 20.72 -13.01
CA ARG A 196 -14.04 21.95 -12.90
C ARG A 196 -12.68 21.87 -13.58
N LYS A 197 -12.25 20.66 -13.95
CA LYS A 197 -10.93 20.37 -14.54
C LYS A 197 -11.03 19.95 -16.02
N LEU A 198 -12.24 19.92 -16.58
CA LEU A 198 -12.54 19.94 -18.01
C LEU A 198 -12.64 21.40 -18.47
#